data_AF-A0A2V6LXS1-F1
#
_entry.id   AF-A0A2V6LXS1-F1
#
_cell.length_a   1.000
_cell.length_b   1.000
_cell.length_c   1.000
_cell.angle_alpha   90.00
_cell.angle_beta   90.00
_cell.angle_gamma   90.00
#
_symmetry.space_group_name_H-M   'P 1'
#
loop_
_entity.id
_entity.type
_entity.pdbx_description
1 polymer ?
#
loop_
_entity_poly.entity_id
_entity_poly.type
_entity_poly.pdbx_seq_one_letter_code
_entity_poly.pdbx_strand_id
1 'polypeptide(L)'
;MKTNVKNILLNGTMACALAMLALGTGRATAQTTEPAAAKADPNAVTAIDILLEPDATMIQRATATNDRLRKVFPKGFALDASHRPHISLVQRFVLTDNLDKVYAAVGKVFASANVTGLKLEAFKYYYIPDKDLGLSGIVIKPTPELLKLEQQVIDAVTPFAVKTGTSAAFVTGPDPEILPALITYVAEFVPKHSGENYHPHVTTGLAPREYLDKMLKEPFEAFTFSPTGAAVYHLGHFGTAAKKLKQFDLKP
;
A
#
# COMPACT_ATOMS: atom_id res chain seq x y z
N MET A 1 16.51 -28.82 20.28
CA MET A 1 15.45 -28.81 19.24
C MET A 1 15.69 -27.64 18.31
N LYS A 2 16.07 -27.90 17.05
CA LYS A 2 16.26 -26.87 16.03
C LYS A 2 14.99 -26.82 15.18
N THR A 3 14.22 -25.73 15.28
CA THR A 3 13.02 -25.53 14.48
C THR A 3 13.43 -25.06 13.09
N ASN A 4 13.10 -25.87 12.09
CA ASN A 4 13.45 -25.68 10.70
C ASN A 4 12.35 -24.83 10.04
N VAL A 5 12.61 -23.55 9.79
CA VAL A 5 11.66 -22.66 9.11
C VAL A 5 11.67 -23.00 7.63
N LYS A 6 10.61 -23.68 7.17
CA LYS A 6 10.39 -23.92 5.74
C LYS A 6 10.07 -22.59 5.05
N ASN A 7 10.84 -22.28 4.00
CA ASN A 7 10.51 -21.26 3.01
C ASN A 7 9.12 -21.55 2.41
N ILE A 8 8.13 -20.74 2.77
CA ILE A 8 6.85 -20.71 2.07
C ILE A 8 7.03 -19.77 0.88
N LEU A 9 7.26 -20.35 -0.31
CA LEU A 9 7.07 -19.65 -1.57
C LEU A 9 5.55 -19.49 -1.79
N LEU A 10 5.04 -18.27 -1.65
CA LEU A 10 3.71 -17.92 -2.12
C LEU A 10 3.81 -17.65 -3.64
N ASN A 11 3.45 -18.64 -4.46
CA ASN A 11 3.33 -18.50 -5.90
C ASN A 11 2.02 -17.76 -6.24
N GLY A 12 2.06 -16.43 -6.22
CA GLY A 12 1.07 -15.59 -6.90
C GLY A 12 1.69 -15.06 -8.20
N THR A 13 1.46 -15.74 -9.32
CA THR A 13 1.92 -15.28 -10.64
C THR A 13 1.06 -14.10 -11.09
N MET A 14 1.63 -12.89 -11.07
CA MET A 14 1.06 -11.68 -11.66
C MET A 14 1.62 -11.54 -13.09
N ALA A 15 0.72 -11.45 -14.08
CA ALA A 15 1.06 -11.25 -15.48
C ALA A 15 0.14 -10.21 -16.14
N CYS A 16 0.62 -9.00 -16.47
CA CYS A 16 -0.11 -8.06 -17.34
C CYS A 16 0.70 -7.42 -18.49
N ALA A 17 0.23 -7.53 -19.73
CA ALA A 17 0.90 -7.04 -20.95
C ALA A 17 0.78 -5.52 -21.10
N LEU A 18 1.93 -4.85 -21.30
CA LEU A 18 2.00 -3.44 -21.68
C LEU A 18 1.76 -3.33 -23.19
N ALA A 19 0.62 -2.75 -23.57
CA ALA A 19 0.39 -2.30 -24.93
C ALA A 19 0.87 -0.84 -25.06
N MET A 20 1.86 -0.61 -25.93
CA MET A 20 2.26 0.74 -26.32
C MET A 20 1.35 1.23 -27.44
N LEU A 21 0.73 2.42 -27.27
CA LEU A 21 0.03 3.12 -28.34
C LEU A 21 0.67 4.47 -28.61
N ALA A 22 0.95 4.69 -29.90
CA ALA A 22 1.65 5.83 -30.46
C ALA A 22 0.77 7.10 -30.49
N LEU A 23 1.43 8.24 -30.32
CA LEU A 23 0.86 9.59 -30.34
C LEU A 23 0.40 9.98 -31.75
N GLY A 24 -0.88 10.32 -31.90
CA GLY A 24 -1.44 11.05 -33.04
C GLY A 24 -1.71 12.50 -32.64
N THR A 25 -1.13 13.45 -33.39
CA THR A 25 -1.28 14.89 -33.19
C THR A 25 -2.61 15.40 -33.75
N GLY A 26 -3.44 16.05 -32.92
CA GLY A 26 -4.61 16.79 -33.35
C GLY A 26 -4.95 17.92 -32.40
N ARG A 27 -4.76 19.17 -32.85
CA ARG A 27 -5.20 20.40 -32.17
C ARG A 27 -6.71 20.57 -32.34
N ALA A 28 -7.45 20.83 -31.26
CA ALA A 28 -8.76 21.45 -31.30
C ALA A 28 -8.99 22.31 -30.04
N THR A 29 -9.70 23.40 -30.25
CA THR A 29 -9.82 24.62 -29.43
C THR A 29 -10.64 24.45 -28.15
N ALA A 30 -10.24 25.18 -27.11
CA ALA A 30 -10.91 25.25 -25.81
C ALA A 30 -12.26 25.97 -25.87
N GLN A 31 -13.27 25.38 -25.23
CA GLN A 31 -14.50 26.06 -24.85
C GLN A 31 -14.81 25.65 -23.40
N THR A 32 -14.66 26.61 -22.49
CA THR A 32 -14.84 26.44 -21.04
C THR A 32 -16.33 26.47 -20.71
N THR A 33 -16.90 25.30 -20.47
CA THR A 33 -18.15 25.16 -19.71
C THR A 33 -17.77 24.59 -18.34
N GLU A 34 -17.98 25.37 -17.27
CA GLU A 34 -17.88 24.86 -15.91
C GLU A 34 -18.85 23.68 -15.73
N PRO A 35 -18.39 22.49 -15.28
CA PRO A 35 -19.29 21.39 -15.06
C PRO A 35 -20.11 21.65 -13.80
N ALA A 36 -21.44 21.60 -13.97
CA ALA A 36 -22.37 21.48 -12.85
C ALA A 36 -21.89 20.38 -11.90
N ALA A 37 -21.91 20.63 -10.59
CA ALA A 37 -21.53 19.65 -9.58
C ALA A 37 -22.30 18.35 -9.82
N ALA A 38 -21.59 17.34 -10.33
CA ALA A 38 -22.16 16.02 -10.53
C ALA A 38 -22.71 15.56 -9.18
N LYS A 39 -24.00 15.19 -9.14
CA LYS A 39 -24.58 14.54 -7.96
C LYS A 39 -23.68 13.36 -7.61
N ALA A 40 -23.16 13.34 -6.39
CA ALA A 40 -22.37 12.23 -5.89
C ALA A 40 -23.18 10.94 -6.04
N ASP A 41 -22.58 9.92 -6.65
CA ASP A 41 -23.20 8.60 -6.75
C ASP A 41 -23.33 8.04 -5.33
N PRO A 42 -24.55 7.78 -4.83
CA PRO A 42 -24.77 7.26 -3.47
C PRO A 42 -24.17 5.86 -3.27
N ASN A 43 -23.76 5.18 -4.35
CA ASN A 43 -23.06 3.90 -4.31
C ASN A 43 -21.56 4.02 -4.64
N ALA A 44 -21.01 5.24 -4.65
CA ALA A 44 -19.59 5.45 -4.89
C ALA A 44 -18.75 4.64 -3.89
N VAL A 45 -17.83 3.84 -4.39
CA VAL A 45 -16.91 3.03 -3.58
C VAL A 45 -15.55 3.74 -3.54
N THR A 46 -14.90 3.74 -2.38
CA THR A 46 -13.51 4.18 -2.21
C THR A 46 -12.65 2.99 -1.80
N ALA A 47 -11.53 2.80 -2.50
CA ALA A 47 -10.46 1.89 -2.11
C ALA A 47 -9.57 2.59 -1.08
N ILE A 48 -9.48 2.03 0.13
CA ILE A 48 -8.73 2.62 1.23
C ILE A 48 -7.59 1.72 1.68
N ASP A 49 -6.53 2.35 2.16
CA ASP A 49 -5.49 1.75 2.98
C ASP A 49 -5.51 2.40 4.36
N ILE A 50 -5.57 1.58 5.41
CA ILE A 50 -5.38 2.00 6.78
C ILE A 50 -3.98 1.54 7.18
N LEU A 51 -3.12 2.50 7.50
CA LEU A 51 -1.68 2.27 7.54
C LEU A 51 -1.00 2.98 8.71
N LEU A 52 0.23 2.55 8.97
CA LEU A 52 1.18 3.20 9.88
C LEU A 52 2.20 4.01 9.08
N GLU A 53 2.50 5.21 9.57
CA GLU A 53 3.57 6.07 9.06
C GLU A 53 4.86 5.80 9.84
N PRO A 54 5.93 5.30 9.20
CA PRO A 54 7.15 4.94 9.91
C PRO A 54 8.00 6.18 10.26
N ASP A 55 8.92 6.03 11.22
CA ASP A 55 9.86 7.09 11.60
C ASP A 55 10.92 7.39 10.51
N ALA A 56 11.72 8.43 10.77
CA ALA A 56 12.79 8.88 9.89
C ALA A 56 13.82 7.79 9.53
N THR A 57 14.07 6.82 10.41
CA THR A 57 15.03 5.73 10.18
C THR A 57 14.56 4.86 9.02
N MET A 58 13.32 4.40 9.07
CA MET A 58 12.74 3.58 8.00
C MET A 58 12.52 4.42 6.73
N ILE A 59 12.07 5.68 6.86
CA ILE A 59 11.93 6.58 5.70
C ILE A 59 13.26 6.71 4.95
N GLN A 60 14.37 6.97 5.66
CA GLN A 60 15.69 7.09 5.04
C GLN A 60 16.12 5.81 4.32
N ARG A 61 15.90 4.64 4.93
CA ARG A 61 16.25 3.33 4.33
C ARG A 61 15.39 3.03 3.10
N ALA A 62 14.09 3.32 3.15
CA ALA A 62 13.16 3.14 2.04
C ALA A 62 13.51 4.08 0.87
N THR A 63 13.80 5.36 1.13
CA THR A 63 14.21 6.33 0.11
C THR A 63 15.53 5.95 -0.53
N ALA A 64 16.55 5.57 0.24
CA ALA A 64 17.83 5.12 -0.32
C ALA A 64 17.65 3.88 -1.23
N THR A 65 16.76 2.97 -0.84
CA THR A 65 16.38 1.83 -1.69
C THR A 65 15.68 2.28 -2.96
N ASN A 66 14.68 3.17 -2.85
CA ASN A 66 13.97 3.72 -4.01
C ASN A 66 14.93 4.40 -5.01
N ASP A 67 15.84 5.24 -4.52
CA ASP A 67 16.84 5.92 -5.35
C ASP A 67 17.75 4.93 -6.08
N ARG A 68 18.15 3.84 -5.40
CA ARG A 68 18.91 2.75 -6.00
C ARG A 68 18.11 2.05 -7.10
N LEU A 69 16.85 1.71 -6.85
CA LEU A 69 15.99 1.03 -7.83
C LEU A 69 15.69 1.91 -9.04
N ARG A 70 15.46 3.21 -8.85
CA ARG A 70 15.18 4.15 -9.94
C ARG A 70 16.39 4.39 -10.85
N LYS A 71 17.62 4.17 -10.38
CA LYS A 71 18.82 4.20 -11.24
C LYS A 71 18.82 3.07 -12.27
N VAL A 72 18.30 1.89 -11.91
CA VAL A 72 18.24 0.73 -12.81
C VAL A 72 16.92 0.62 -13.56
N PHE A 73 15.86 1.22 -13.02
CA PHE A 73 14.56 1.30 -13.67
C PHE A 73 13.95 2.71 -13.52
N PRO A 74 14.35 3.68 -14.35
CA PRO A 74 13.90 5.07 -14.24
C PRO A 74 12.38 5.27 -14.40
N LYS A 75 11.68 4.29 -14.99
CA LYS A 75 10.23 4.27 -15.15
C LYS A 75 9.47 3.86 -13.87
N GLY A 76 10.18 3.45 -12.80
CA GLY A 76 9.57 3.21 -11.50
C GLY A 76 9.06 4.50 -10.85
N PHE A 77 8.28 4.37 -9.78
CA PHE A 77 7.75 5.51 -9.03
C PHE A 77 8.75 6.03 -7.97
N ALA A 78 8.65 7.32 -7.66
CA ALA A 78 9.36 7.93 -6.55
C ALA A 78 8.59 7.71 -5.25
N LEU A 79 9.30 7.63 -4.11
CA LEU A 79 8.66 7.78 -2.80
C LEU A 79 8.49 9.27 -2.50
N ASP A 80 7.29 9.79 -2.75
CA ASP A 80 6.93 11.21 -2.60
C ASP A 80 5.52 11.37 -2.00
N ALA A 81 4.91 12.55 -2.12
CA ALA A 81 3.58 12.83 -1.60
C ALA A 81 2.47 11.90 -2.17
N SER A 82 2.68 11.36 -3.37
CA SER A 82 1.76 10.42 -4.05
C SER A 82 2.09 8.95 -3.80
N HIS A 83 3.23 8.66 -3.18
CA HIS A 83 3.63 7.31 -2.78
C HIS A 83 4.45 7.35 -1.50
N ARG A 84 3.81 7.70 -0.39
CA ARG A 84 4.50 7.82 0.90
C ARG A 84 4.91 6.43 1.39
N PRO A 85 6.11 6.24 1.94
CA PRO A 85 6.47 4.96 2.56
C PRO A 85 5.57 4.72 3.78
N HIS A 86 4.99 3.53 3.87
CA HIS A 86 4.00 3.18 4.87
C HIS A 86 4.00 1.68 5.15
N ILE A 87 3.30 1.28 6.20
CA ILE A 87 3.04 -0.12 6.55
C ILE A 87 1.54 -0.31 6.56
N SER A 88 0.99 -1.01 5.58
CA SER A 88 -0.45 -1.27 5.51
C SER A 88 -0.87 -2.22 6.64
N LEU A 89 -1.89 -1.84 7.40
CA LEU A 89 -2.57 -2.74 8.35
C LEU A 89 -3.73 -3.45 7.64
N VAL A 90 -4.50 -2.72 6.83
CA VAL A 90 -5.56 -3.32 6.02
C VAL A 90 -5.90 -2.45 4.81
N GLN A 91 -6.09 -3.10 3.67
CA GLN A 91 -6.71 -2.48 2.50
C GLN A 91 -8.14 -3.01 2.32
N ARG A 92 -9.11 -2.13 2.04
CA ARG A 92 -10.52 -2.50 1.82
C ARG A 92 -11.18 -1.59 0.79
N PHE A 93 -12.26 -2.08 0.20
CA PHE A 93 -13.26 -1.22 -0.41
C PHE A 93 -14.33 -0.85 0.61
N VAL A 94 -14.73 0.42 0.64
CA VAL A 94 -15.82 0.93 1.47
C VAL A 94 -16.74 1.84 0.65
N LEU A 95 -18.01 1.96 1.04
CA LEU A 95 -18.84 3.03 0.49
C LEU A 95 -18.26 4.39 0.91
N THR A 96 -18.19 5.33 -0.03
CA THR A 96 -17.62 6.67 0.18
C THR A 96 -18.38 7.40 1.30
N ASP A 97 -19.71 7.24 1.34
CA ASP A 97 -20.58 7.80 2.38
C ASP A 97 -20.33 7.21 3.79
N ASN A 98 -19.60 6.10 3.89
CA ASN A 98 -19.23 5.50 5.18
C ASN A 98 -17.82 5.92 5.65
N LEU A 99 -17.09 6.75 4.91
CA LEU A 99 -15.72 7.15 5.28
C LEU A 99 -15.63 7.76 6.68
N ASP A 100 -16.55 8.66 7.05
CA ASP A 100 -16.57 9.25 8.40
C ASP A 100 -16.80 8.21 9.49
N LYS A 101 -17.62 7.18 9.21
CA LYS A 101 -17.85 6.06 10.15
C LYS A 101 -16.60 5.19 10.28
N VAL A 102 -15.90 4.94 9.17
CA VAL A 102 -14.60 4.24 9.17
C VAL A 102 -13.59 5.02 10.02
N TYR A 103 -13.47 6.33 9.81
CA TYR A 103 -12.55 7.16 10.61
C TYR A 103 -12.88 7.11 12.09
N ALA A 104 -14.16 7.19 12.46
CA ALA A 104 -14.58 7.13 13.84
C ALA A 104 -14.28 5.75 14.48
N ALA A 105 -14.52 4.66 13.77
CA ALA A 105 -14.29 3.30 14.28
C ALA A 105 -12.79 3.01 14.44
N VAL A 106 -12.00 3.27 13.39
CA VAL A 106 -10.55 3.05 13.39
C VAL A 106 -9.84 4.01 14.37
N GLY A 107 -10.33 5.25 14.47
CA GLY A 107 -9.80 6.23 15.42
C GLY A 107 -9.92 5.79 16.89
N LYS A 108 -10.98 5.05 17.25
CA LYS A 108 -11.10 4.45 18.60
C LYS A 108 -10.04 3.39 18.86
N VAL A 109 -9.70 2.58 17.84
CA VAL A 109 -8.62 1.60 17.94
C VAL A 109 -7.30 2.32 18.19
N PHE A 110 -6.94 3.28 17.33
CA PHE A 110 -5.69 4.02 17.47
C PHE A 110 -5.59 4.86 18.75
N ALA A 111 -6.70 5.40 19.26
CA ALA A 111 -6.71 6.15 20.52
C ALA A 111 -6.46 5.27 21.76
N SER A 112 -6.65 3.94 21.64
CA SER A 112 -6.42 2.97 22.70
C SER A 112 -5.16 2.12 22.50
N ALA A 113 -4.58 2.16 21.30
CA ALA A 113 -3.37 1.44 20.95
C ALA A 113 -2.12 2.30 21.23
N ASN A 114 -1.08 1.69 21.78
CA ASN A 114 0.24 2.32 21.93
C ASN A 114 1.03 2.24 20.61
N VAL A 115 0.53 2.92 19.57
CA VAL A 115 1.10 2.84 18.21
C VAL A 115 2.53 3.38 18.17
N THR A 116 2.77 4.54 18.79
CA THR A 116 4.10 5.18 18.81
C THR A 116 5.11 4.46 19.71
N GLY A 117 4.63 3.66 20.67
CA GLY A 117 5.48 2.81 21.50
C GLY A 117 5.83 1.47 20.86
N LEU A 118 5.29 1.12 19.68
CA LEU A 118 5.70 -0.08 18.96
C LEU A 118 7.18 0.04 18.54
N LYS A 119 7.96 -1.00 18.85
CA LYS A 119 9.34 -1.14 18.38
C LYS A 119 9.41 -2.29 17.38
N LEU A 120 9.50 -1.95 16.11
CA LEU A 120 9.48 -2.88 14.99
C LEU A 120 10.90 -3.12 14.47
N GLU A 121 11.12 -4.27 13.84
CA GLU A 121 12.41 -4.63 13.26
C GLU A 121 12.25 -4.92 11.76
N ALA A 122 12.95 -4.17 10.93
CA ALA A 122 13.15 -4.48 9.52
C ALA A 122 14.32 -5.46 9.38
N PHE A 123 14.16 -6.53 8.60
CA PHE A 123 15.13 -7.64 8.62
C PHE A 123 15.54 -8.21 7.27
N LYS A 124 14.83 -7.89 6.18
CA LYS A 124 15.22 -8.34 4.83
C LYS A 124 14.56 -7.49 3.75
N TYR A 125 15.15 -7.54 2.55
CA TYR A 125 14.43 -7.20 1.33
C TYR A 125 13.54 -8.36 0.88
N TYR A 126 12.50 -8.04 0.11
CA TYR A 126 11.76 -8.99 -0.71
C TYR A 126 11.24 -8.28 -1.96
N TYR A 127 10.62 -9.03 -2.87
CA TYR A 127 9.78 -8.43 -3.89
C TYR A 127 8.57 -9.32 -4.22
N ILE A 128 7.49 -8.69 -4.69
CA ILE A 128 6.34 -9.37 -5.31
C ILE A 128 6.61 -9.40 -6.82
N PRO A 129 6.64 -10.58 -7.47
CA PRO A 129 6.90 -10.67 -8.90
C PRO A 129 5.70 -10.16 -9.71
N ASP A 130 5.97 -9.33 -10.72
CA ASP A 130 5.03 -8.98 -11.78
C ASP A 130 5.75 -9.03 -13.14
N LYS A 131 5.56 -10.15 -13.83
CA LYS A 131 6.27 -10.48 -15.09
C LYS A 131 7.79 -10.37 -14.96
N ASP A 132 8.39 -9.40 -15.64
CA ASP A 132 9.83 -9.13 -15.70
C ASP A 132 10.26 -8.14 -14.61
N LEU A 133 9.30 -7.50 -13.94
CA LEU A 133 9.52 -6.57 -12.83
C LEU A 133 9.18 -7.23 -11.49
N GLY A 134 9.66 -6.61 -10.41
CA GLY A 134 9.23 -6.92 -9.06
C GLY A 134 8.93 -5.64 -8.28
N LEU A 135 7.84 -5.67 -7.50
CA LEU A 135 7.55 -4.64 -6.51
C LEU A 135 8.36 -4.93 -5.26
N SER A 136 9.43 -4.18 -5.06
CA SER A 136 10.39 -4.38 -3.98
C SER A 136 9.91 -3.75 -2.68
N GLY A 137 10.22 -4.38 -1.56
CA GLY A 137 9.98 -3.81 -0.24
C GLY A 137 10.96 -4.26 0.83
N ILE A 138 10.92 -3.57 1.96
CA ILE A 138 11.64 -3.90 3.19
C ILE A 138 10.66 -4.60 4.13
N VAL A 139 10.95 -5.83 4.54
CA VAL A 139 10.06 -6.65 5.36
C VAL A 139 10.32 -6.38 6.84
N ILE A 140 9.22 -6.29 7.59
CA ILE A 140 9.18 -6.10 9.03
C ILE A 140 8.86 -7.44 9.67
N LYS A 141 9.51 -7.77 10.79
CA LYS A 141 9.14 -8.96 11.56
C LYS A 141 7.75 -8.76 12.17
N PRO A 142 6.77 -9.65 11.92
CA PRO A 142 5.51 -9.61 12.65
C PRO A 142 5.77 -9.78 14.15
N THR A 143 5.12 -8.96 14.96
CA THR A 143 5.11 -9.10 16.43
C THR A 143 3.68 -9.35 16.92
N PRO A 144 3.48 -9.95 18.10
CA PRO A 144 2.15 -10.12 18.68
C PRO A 144 1.38 -8.80 18.80
N GLU A 145 2.06 -7.70 19.14
CA GLU A 145 1.45 -6.37 19.26
C GLU A 145 1.01 -5.82 17.90
N LEU A 146 1.84 -5.99 16.87
CA LEU A 146 1.50 -5.56 15.51
C LEU A 146 0.33 -6.37 14.93
N LEU A 147 0.34 -7.69 15.11
CA LEU A 147 -0.75 -8.57 14.67
C LEU A 147 -2.06 -8.29 15.41
N LYS A 148 -1.97 -7.99 16.72
CA LYS A 148 -3.14 -7.56 17.50
C LYS A 148 -3.70 -6.24 16.97
N LEU A 149 -2.85 -5.26 16.69
CA LEU A 149 -3.27 -3.98 16.13
C LEU A 149 -3.91 -4.16 14.75
N GLU A 150 -3.30 -4.95 13.87
CA GLU A 150 -3.84 -5.31 12.56
C GLU A 150 -5.26 -5.86 12.69
N GLN A 151 -5.45 -6.89 13.53
CA GLN A 151 -6.75 -7.51 13.74
C GLN A 151 -7.79 -6.52 14.29
N GLN A 152 -7.43 -5.68 15.26
CA GLN A 152 -8.35 -4.68 15.82
C GLN A 152 -8.80 -3.67 14.75
N VAL A 153 -7.90 -3.26 13.85
CA VAL A 153 -8.24 -2.38 12.73
C VAL A 153 -9.13 -3.10 11.71
N ILE A 154 -8.84 -4.38 11.39
CA ILE A 154 -9.67 -5.22 10.51
C ILE A 154 -11.10 -5.34 11.07
N ASP A 155 -11.23 -5.63 12.36
CA ASP A 155 -12.53 -5.78 13.02
C ASP A 155 -13.32 -4.45 12.98
N ALA A 156 -12.64 -3.32 13.22
CA ALA A 156 -13.25 -2.00 13.22
C ALA A 156 -13.75 -1.57 11.83
N VAL A 157 -13.04 -1.91 10.75
CA VAL A 157 -13.44 -1.53 9.38
C VAL A 157 -14.43 -2.50 8.75
N THR A 158 -14.47 -3.76 9.20
CA THR A 158 -15.29 -4.82 8.58
C THR A 158 -16.77 -4.49 8.41
N PRO A 159 -17.46 -3.82 9.36
CA PRO A 159 -18.88 -3.46 9.18
C PRO A 159 -19.16 -2.50 8.01
N PHE A 160 -18.14 -1.80 7.51
CA PHE A 160 -18.27 -0.79 6.45
C PHE A 160 -17.76 -1.26 5.09
N ALA A 161 -17.16 -2.45 5.05
CA ALA A 161 -16.50 -2.95 3.86
C ALA A 161 -17.51 -3.50 2.85
N VAL A 162 -17.25 -3.23 1.57
CA VAL A 162 -17.96 -3.82 0.44
C VAL A 162 -17.07 -4.85 -0.24
N LYS A 163 -17.68 -5.74 -1.02
CA LYS A 163 -16.99 -6.91 -1.60
C LYS A 163 -15.89 -6.53 -2.61
N THR A 164 -16.11 -5.48 -3.40
CA THR A 164 -15.20 -5.08 -4.48
C THR A 164 -15.46 -3.63 -4.91
N GLY A 165 -14.63 -3.11 -5.80
CA GLY A 165 -14.79 -1.83 -6.49
C GLY A 165 -14.38 -1.93 -7.95
N THR A 166 -14.45 -0.81 -8.67
CA THR A 166 -13.91 -0.66 -10.04
C THR A 166 -12.70 0.28 -10.01
N SER A 167 -12.08 0.56 -11.16
CA SER A 167 -11.03 1.58 -11.27
C SER A 167 -11.44 2.95 -10.70
N ALA A 168 -12.74 3.29 -10.74
CA ALA A 168 -13.27 4.53 -10.18
C ALA A 168 -13.14 4.61 -8.65
N ALA A 169 -12.89 3.49 -7.96
CA ALA A 169 -12.68 3.47 -6.53
C ALA A 169 -11.27 3.92 -6.12
N PHE A 170 -10.34 4.12 -7.05
CA PHE A 170 -8.95 4.47 -6.78
C PHE A 170 -8.65 5.91 -7.21
N VAL A 171 -7.58 6.48 -6.66
CA VAL A 171 -6.95 7.67 -7.23
C VAL A 171 -6.26 7.26 -8.53
N THR A 172 -6.77 7.75 -9.64
CA THR A 172 -6.18 7.52 -10.96
C THR A 172 -5.38 8.74 -11.42
N GLY A 173 -4.33 8.49 -12.20
CA GLY A 173 -3.56 9.52 -12.87
C GLY A 173 -4.05 9.72 -14.31
N PRO A 174 -3.16 10.15 -15.23
CA PRO A 174 -3.45 10.20 -16.66
C PRO A 174 -3.90 8.84 -17.23
N ASP A 175 -3.44 7.73 -16.63
CA ASP A 175 -3.91 6.39 -16.91
C ASP A 175 -5.09 6.05 -15.98
N PRO A 176 -6.34 6.02 -16.49
CA PRO A 176 -7.53 5.86 -15.67
C PRO A 176 -7.79 4.39 -15.27
N GLU A 177 -7.10 3.44 -15.88
CA GLU A 177 -7.34 2.03 -15.68
C GLU A 177 -6.44 1.46 -14.57
N ILE A 178 -7.07 0.96 -13.52
CA ILE A 178 -6.38 0.24 -12.45
C ILE A 178 -6.19 -1.21 -12.87
N LEU A 179 -5.01 -1.77 -12.56
CA LEU A 179 -4.74 -3.18 -12.81
C LEU A 179 -5.82 -4.06 -12.16
N PRO A 180 -6.49 -4.96 -12.91
CA PRO A 180 -7.50 -5.85 -12.34
C PRO A 180 -6.98 -6.67 -11.15
N ALA A 181 -5.69 -7.03 -11.19
CA ALA A 181 -5.03 -7.73 -10.10
C ALA A 181 -4.97 -6.91 -8.80
N LEU A 182 -4.86 -5.58 -8.86
CA LEU A 182 -4.92 -4.72 -7.67
C LEU A 182 -6.34 -4.68 -7.09
N ILE A 183 -7.37 -4.65 -7.93
CA ILE A 183 -8.77 -4.72 -7.47
C ILE A 183 -9.01 -6.03 -6.70
N THR A 184 -8.59 -7.15 -7.29
CA THR A 184 -8.67 -8.46 -6.64
C THR A 184 -7.85 -8.50 -5.34
N TYR A 185 -6.64 -7.96 -5.34
CA TYR A 185 -5.79 -7.88 -4.16
C TYR A 185 -6.48 -7.15 -3.00
N VAL A 186 -7.07 -5.97 -3.25
CA VAL A 186 -7.80 -5.20 -2.22
C VAL A 186 -9.06 -5.93 -1.75
N ALA A 187 -9.80 -6.57 -2.66
CA ALA A 187 -10.99 -7.34 -2.32
C ALA A 187 -10.68 -8.56 -1.43
N GLU A 188 -9.52 -9.18 -1.65
CA GLU A 188 -9.09 -10.40 -0.96
C GLU A 188 -8.07 -10.14 0.15
N PHE A 189 -7.78 -8.87 0.47
CA PHE A 189 -6.73 -8.51 1.42
C PHE A 189 -6.88 -9.23 2.77
N VAL A 190 -8.04 -9.12 3.40
CA VAL A 190 -8.27 -9.77 4.71
C VAL A 190 -8.15 -11.29 4.62
N PRO A 191 -8.88 -12.01 3.74
CA PRO A 191 -8.77 -13.47 3.71
C PRO A 191 -7.40 -14.01 3.26
N LYS A 192 -6.58 -13.25 2.51
CA LYS A 192 -5.31 -13.75 1.94
C LYS A 192 -4.03 -13.13 2.51
N HIS A 193 -4.11 -11.95 3.12
CA HIS A 193 -2.95 -11.12 3.47
C HIS A 193 -2.99 -10.60 4.91
N SER A 194 -3.82 -11.19 5.79
CA SER A 194 -3.88 -10.84 7.22
C SER A 194 -3.56 -11.99 8.16
N GLY A 195 -3.38 -11.69 9.44
CA GLY A 195 -3.15 -12.68 10.50
C GLY A 195 -1.90 -13.52 10.24
N GLU A 196 -2.04 -14.84 10.15
CA GLU A 196 -0.91 -15.74 9.86
C GLU A 196 -0.26 -15.48 8.49
N ASN A 197 -1.01 -14.89 7.54
CA ASN A 197 -0.52 -14.50 6.22
C ASN A 197 -0.06 -13.03 6.16
N TYR A 198 -0.11 -12.30 7.28
CA TYR A 198 0.30 -10.91 7.32
C TYR A 198 1.80 -10.79 7.05
N HIS A 199 2.13 -10.02 6.02
CA HIS A 199 3.50 -9.78 5.59
C HIS A 199 3.80 -8.27 5.63
N PRO A 200 4.01 -7.68 6.82
CA PRO A 200 4.20 -6.24 6.96
C PRO A 200 5.49 -5.82 6.26
N HIS A 201 5.39 -4.78 5.44
CA HIS A 201 6.50 -4.26 4.67
C HIS A 201 6.32 -2.78 4.37
N VAL A 202 7.42 -2.15 3.98
CA VAL A 202 7.42 -0.84 3.32
C VAL A 202 7.82 -1.05 1.87
N THR A 203 6.93 -0.71 0.94
CA THR A 203 7.21 -0.74 -0.50
C THR A 203 8.26 0.31 -0.86
N THR A 204 9.25 -0.08 -1.67
CA THR A 204 10.42 0.75 -2.01
C THR A 204 10.57 1.05 -3.49
N GLY A 205 9.86 0.36 -4.39
CA GLY A 205 9.89 0.68 -5.82
C GLY A 205 9.74 -0.52 -6.73
N LEU A 206 9.96 -0.29 -8.03
CA LEU A 206 9.95 -1.31 -9.09
C LEU A 206 11.35 -1.44 -9.69
N ALA A 207 11.77 -2.67 -9.99
CA ALA A 207 12.97 -2.95 -10.76
C ALA A 207 12.87 -4.31 -11.49
N PRO A 208 13.72 -4.57 -12.50
CA PRO A 208 13.82 -5.88 -13.13
C PRO A 208 14.11 -6.99 -12.11
N ARG A 209 13.45 -8.13 -12.26
CA ARG A 209 13.59 -9.28 -11.33
C ARG A 209 15.03 -9.77 -11.23
N GLU A 210 15.76 -9.80 -12.34
CA GLU A 210 17.17 -10.22 -12.34
C GLU A 210 18.03 -9.32 -11.43
N TYR A 211 17.74 -8.01 -11.38
CA TYR A 211 18.41 -7.09 -10.47
C TYR A 211 18.01 -7.35 -9.02
N LEU A 212 16.71 -7.53 -8.77
CA LEU A 212 16.19 -7.79 -7.44
C LEU A 212 16.71 -9.12 -6.88
N ASP A 213 16.82 -10.18 -7.69
CA ASP A 213 17.39 -11.47 -7.30
C ASP A 213 18.86 -11.37 -6.87
N LYS A 214 19.62 -10.43 -7.44
CA LYS A 214 20.98 -10.10 -7.00
C LYS A 214 20.94 -9.32 -5.68
N MET A 215 20.08 -8.32 -5.59
CA MET A 215 19.90 -7.51 -4.38
C MET A 215 19.46 -8.34 -3.16
N LEU A 216 18.62 -9.36 -3.33
CA LEU A 216 18.20 -10.26 -2.24
C LEU A 216 19.34 -11.14 -1.69
N LYS A 217 20.45 -11.29 -2.42
CA LYS A 217 21.63 -12.05 -1.96
C LYS A 217 22.62 -11.17 -1.20
N GLU A 218 22.46 -9.85 -1.24
CA GLU A 218 23.29 -8.92 -0.49
C GLU A 218 22.97 -8.99 1.00
N PRO A 219 23.95 -8.76 1.89
CA PRO A 219 23.68 -8.64 3.31
C PRO A 219 22.65 -7.54 3.60
N PHE A 220 21.65 -7.87 4.41
CA PHE A 220 20.72 -6.88 4.95
C PHE A 220 21.10 -6.56 6.40
N GLU A 221 21.42 -5.30 6.66
CA GLU A 221 21.62 -4.80 8.02
C GLU A 221 20.24 -4.59 8.65
N ALA A 222 19.87 -5.47 9.59
CA ALA A 222 18.62 -5.33 10.34
C ALA A 222 18.64 -4.03 11.17
N PHE A 223 17.50 -3.35 11.24
CA PHE A 223 17.37 -2.11 12.00
C PHE A 223 16.00 -2.03 12.66
N THR A 224 15.97 -1.34 13.81
CA THR A 224 14.72 -1.05 14.52
C THR A 224 14.20 0.32 14.17
N PHE A 225 12.89 0.47 14.16
CA PHE A 225 12.20 1.73 13.96
C PHE A 225 10.84 1.69 14.68
N SER A 226 10.20 2.84 14.79
CA SER A 226 8.86 2.96 15.37
C SER A 226 7.90 3.66 14.40
N PRO A 227 6.60 3.33 14.40
CA PRO A 227 5.59 4.18 13.81
C PRO A 227 5.54 5.54 14.51
N THR A 228 5.34 6.60 13.74
CA THR A 228 5.15 7.97 14.24
C THR A 228 3.73 8.49 14.01
N GLY A 229 2.97 7.81 13.16
CA GLY A 229 1.63 8.20 12.76
C GLY A 229 0.80 7.00 12.31
N ALA A 230 -0.51 7.23 12.20
CA ALA A 230 -1.43 6.34 11.54
C ALA A 230 -2.43 7.17 10.75
N ALA A 231 -2.92 6.63 9.64
CA ALA A 231 -3.76 7.37 8.72
C ALA A 231 -4.62 6.44 7.86
N VAL A 232 -5.64 7.03 7.23
CA VAL A 232 -6.38 6.44 6.11
C VAL A 232 -6.00 7.17 4.83
N TYR A 233 -5.64 6.40 3.80
CA TYR A 233 -5.34 6.89 2.47
C TYR A 233 -6.30 6.31 1.45
N HIS A 234 -6.60 7.09 0.42
CA HIS A 234 -7.21 6.63 -0.82
C HIS A 234 -6.12 5.96 -1.65
N LEU A 235 -6.33 4.69 -1.97
CA LEU A 235 -5.41 3.91 -2.77
C LEU A 235 -5.33 4.44 -4.20
N GLY A 236 -4.13 4.53 -4.75
CA GLY A 236 -3.92 4.74 -6.18
C GLY A 236 -3.33 3.50 -6.85
N HIS A 237 -2.71 3.71 -8.00
CA HIS A 237 -2.06 2.64 -8.76
C HIS A 237 -0.96 1.94 -7.94
N PHE A 238 -0.67 0.68 -8.23
CA PHE A 238 0.28 -0.16 -7.47
C PHE A 238 0.04 -0.26 -5.94
N GLY A 239 -1.15 0.06 -5.45
CA GLY A 239 -1.43 0.08 -4.02
C GLY A 239 -0.81 1.27 -3.28
N THR A 240 -0.44 2.33 -4.02
CA THR A 240 0.06 3.59 -3.47
C THR A 240 -0.88 4.18 -2.41
N ALA A 241 -0.30 4.70 -1.32
CA ALA A 241 -0.98 5.64 -0.43
C ALA A 241 -1.08 7.03 -1.10
N ALA A 242 -1.94 7.16 -2.12
CA ALA A 242 -1.91 8.26 -3.08
C ALA A 242 -2.48 9.58 -2.56
N LYS A 243 -3.59 9.54 -1.80
CA LYS A 243 -4.20 10.73 -1.22
C LYS A 243 -4.56 10.48 0.23
N LYS A 244 -4.01 11.29 1.14
CA LYS A 244 -4.39 11.21 2.55
C LYS A 244 -5.85 11.65 2.71
N LEU A 245 -6.64 10.78 3.33
CA LEU A 245 -8.04 11.06 3.66
C LEU A 245 -8.19 11.50 5.11
N LYS A 246 -7.50 10.81 6.04
CA LYS A 246 -7.56 11.11 7.47
C LYS A 246 -6.21 10.87 8.13
N GLN A 247 -5.74 11.84 8.90
CA GLN A 247 -4.68 11.66 9.89
C GLN A 247 -5.32 11.35 11.25
N PHE A 248 -4.71 10.45 12.03
CA PHE A 248 -5.07 10.24 13.43
C PHE A 248 -4.04 10.89 14.36
N ASP A 249 -4.53 11.55 15.40
CA ASP A 249 -3.72 12.06 16.48
C ASP A 249 -3.42 10.92 17.45
N LEU A 250 -2.17 10.44 17.43
CA LEU A 250 -1.72 9.37 18.30
C LEU A 250 -1.30 9.95 19.66
N LYS A 251 -1.66 9.24 20.74
CA LYS A 251 -1.13 9.54 22.06
C LYS A 251 0.20 8.78 22.24
N PRO A 252 1.21 9.41 22.87
CA PRO A 252 2.45 8.75 23.26
C PRO A 252 2.22 7.53 24.15
#